data_AF-A0AAJ2GYC6-F1
#
_entry.id   AF-A0AAJ2GYC6-F1
#
_cell.length_a   1.000
_cell.length_b   1.000
_cell.length_c   1.000
_cell.angle_alpha   90.00
_cell.angle_beta   90.00
_cell.angle_gamma   90.00
#
_symmetry.space_group_name_H-M   'P 1'
#
loop_
_entity.id
_entity.type
_entity.pdbx_description
1 polymer ?
#
loop_
_entity_poly.entity_id
_entity_poly.type
_entity_poly.pdbx_seq_one_letter_code
_entity_poly.pdbx_strand_id
1 'polypeptide(L)'
;DSQQSGLLSHIKPGTLIIDCSTIAAKTAVNVANAAAARGLDMLDAPVSGGTGGAIAGTLTFIVGGSDAALERARPFLSVMGKNIFHAGVSGAGQTAKICNNMLLGIQMIGTAEALALGVANGLDPKVLSDIMVKSSGRNWSLELYNPYPNVMDNVPASRDYSG
;
A
#
# COMPACT_ATOMS: atom_id res chain seq x y z
N ASP A 1 11.34 -7.14 28.08
CA ASP A 1 12.11 -5.88 28.10
C ASP A 1 11.20 -4.66 28.14
N SER A 2 11.00 -4.11 29.33
CA SER A 2 10.19 -2.92 29.60
C SER A 2 11.02 -1.68 29.97
N GLN A 3 12.34 -1.73 29.76
CA GLN A 3 13.27 -0.69 30.21
C GLN A 3 13.89 0.17 29.10
N GLN A 4 13.62 -0.09 27.81
CA GLN A 4 14.15 0.75 26.74
C GLN A 4 13.18 1.89 26.43
N SER A 5 13.64 3.13 26.56
CA SER A 5 12.85 4.31 26.20
C SER A 5 12.56 4.31 24.70
N GLY A 6 11.29 4.49 24.33
CA GLY A 6 10.86 4.45 22.93
C GLY A 6 11.44 5.57 22.08
N LEU A 7 11.49 5.37 20.75
CA LEU A 7 12.15 6.26 19.78
C LEU A 7 11.83 7.74 19.97
N LEU A 8 10.56 8.09 20.22
CA LEU A 8 10.11 9.47 20.41
C LEU A 8 10.85 10.23 21.53
N SER A 9 11.52 9.53 22.47
CA SER A 9 12.23 10.18 23.59
C SER A 9 13.63 10.67 23.22
N HIS A 10 14.13 10.21 22.07
CA HIS A 10 15.45 10.53 21.56
C HIS A 10 15.41 11.48 20.37
N ILE A 11 14.23 11.91 19.94
CA ILE A 11 14.03 12.80 18.80
C ILE A 11 13.93 14.25 19.28
N LYS A 12 14.66 15.16 18.60
CA LYS A 12 14.63 16.59 18.89
C LYS A 12 13.27 17.21 18.54
N PRO A 13 12.70 18.09 19.40
CA PRO A 13 11.50 18.85 19.06
C PRO A 13 11.61 19.56 17.70
N GLY A 14 10.50 19.67 16.98
CA GLY A 14 10.41 20.22 15.62
C GLY A 14 10.74 19.21 14.51
N THR A 15 11.23 18.01 14.85
CA THR A 15 11.45 16.94 13.86
C THR A 15 10.11 16.43 13.31
N LEU A 16 10.06 16.18 12.01
CA LEU A 16 8.95 15.51 11.34
C LEU A 16 9.23 14.01 11.24
N ILE A 17 8.29 13.20 11.71
CA ILE A 17 8.32 11.74 11.63
C ILE A 17 7.36 11.29 10.53
N ILE A 18 7.81 10.39 9.67
CA ILE A 18 6.99 9.80 8.60
C ILE A 18 7.02 8.29 8.79
N ASP A 19 5.88 7.69 9.14
CA ASP A 19 5.73 6.25 9.25
C ASP A 19 5.09 5.68 7.98
N CYS A 20 5.90 5.00 7.17
CA CYS A 20 5.46 4.37 5.93
C CYS A 20 4.94 2.93 6.14
N SER A 21 4.91 2.45 7.39
CA SER A 21 4.38 1.13 7.72
C SER A 21 2.88 1.06 7.48
N THR A 22 2.35 -0.15 7.28
CA THR A 22 0.91 -0.40 7.42
C THR A 22 0.63 -0.92 8.82
N ILE A 23 -0.10 -0.14 9.62
CA ILE A 23 -0.43 -0.44 11.01
C ILE A 23 -1.91 -0.14 11.29
N ALA A 24 -2.41 -0.51 12.47
CA ALA A 24 -3.75 -0.10 12.88
C ALA A 24 -3.86 1.43 12.96
N ALA A 25 -4.91 2.01 12.39
CA ALA A 25 -5.15 3.46 12.38
C ALA A 25 -5.15 4.07 13.79
N LYS A 26 -5.74 3.36 14.77
CA LYS A 26 -5.73 3.78 16.18
C LYS A 26 -4.31 3.88 16.75
N THR A 27 -3.42 2.99 16.34
CA THR A 27 -2.01 3.03 16.74
C THR A 27 -1.32 4.25 16.14
N ALA A 28 -1.53 4.54 14.86
CA ALA A 28 -1.00 5.75 14.22
C ALA A 28 -1.46 7.03 14.94
N VAL A 29 -2.75 7.13 15.29
CA VAL A 29 -3.30 8.25 16.09
C VAL A 29 -2.62 8.34 17.45
N ASN A 30 -2.46 7.22 18.16
CA ASN A 30 -1.82 7.21 19.48
C ASN A 30 -0.36 7.68 19.42
N VAL A 31 0.40 7.22 18.42
CA VAL A 31 1.80 7.63 18.24
C VAL A 31 1.89 9.11 17.84
N ALA A 32 1.00 9.58 16.96
CA ALA A 32 0.93 10.99 16.57
C ALA A 32 0.63 11.90 17.78
N ASN A 33 -0.31 11.53 18.65
CA ASN A 33 -0.60 12.27 19.88
C ASN A 33 0.60 12.27 20.85
N ALA A 34 1.29 11.14 21.00
CA ALA A 34 2.50 11.04 21.83
C ALA A 34 3.66 11.86 21.26
N ALA A 35 3.77 11.97 19.93
CA ALA A 35 4.74 12.81 19.25
C ALA A 35 4.41 14.31 19.46
N ALA A 36 3.16 14.70 19.27
CA ALA A 36 2.69 16.08 19.46
C ALA A 36 2.95 16.60 20.89
N ALA A 37 2.75 15.77 21.91
CA ALA A 37 3.05 16.10 23.31
C ALA A 37 4.53 16.42 23.57
N ARG A 38 5.42 16.11 22.62
CA ARG A 38 6.87 16.37 22.66
C ARG A 38 7.30 17.43 21.64
N GLY A 39 6.34 18.13 21.02
CA GLY A 39 6.62 19.12 19.98
C GLY A 39 7.13 18.50 18.68
N LEU A 40 6.71 17.26 18.37
CA LEU A 40 7.05 16.56 17.14
C LEU A 40 5.81 16.49 16.23
N ASP A 41 6.03 16.60 14.92
CA ASP A 41 5.00 16.33 13.92
C ASP A 41 5.12 14.89 13.43
N MET A 42 3.99 14.25 13.13
CA MET A 42 3.97 12.89 12.59
C MET A 42 2.98 12.77 11.43
N LEU A 43 3.39 12.03 10.40
CA LEU A 43 2.54 11.56 9.32
C LEU A 43 2.49 10.03 9.32
N ASP A 44 1.29 9.46 9.23
CA ASP A 44 1.15 8.09 8.74
C ASP A 44 1.07 8.14 7.21
N ALA A 45 2.04 7.54 6.53
CA ALA A 45 2.17 7.59 5.08
C ALA A 45 2.35 6.19 4.46
N PRO A 46 1.44 5.24 4.73
CA PRO A 46 1.51 3.92 4.11
C PRO A 46 1.55 4.00 2.58
N VAL A 47 2.22 3.01 1.98
CA VAL A 47 2.53 3.01 0.54
C VAL A 47 1.79 1.92 -0.24
N SER A 48 1.59 2.16 -1.53
CA SER A 48 1.14 1.17 -2.52
C SER A 48 2.06 1.15 -3.74
N GLY A 49 2.25 -0.02 -4.37
CA GLY A 49 3.13 -0.20 -5.55
C GLY A 49 4.17 -1.31 -5.43
N GLY A 50 4.30 -1.95 -4.25
CA GLY A 50 5.20 -3.09 -4.04
C GLY A 50 6.69 -2.74 -4.21
N THR A 51 7.53 -3.78 -4.28
CA THR A 51 8.99 -3.66 -4.45
C THR A 51 9.35 -3.03 -5.80
N GLY A 52 8.64 -3.39 -6.88
CA GLY A 52 8.82 -2.78 -8.20
C GLY A 52 8.58 -1.28 -8.21
N GLY A 53 7.48 -0.82 -7.59
CA GLY A 53 7.19 0.61 -7.46
C GLY A 53 8.21 1.36 -6.62
N ALA A 54 8.73 0.72 -5.56
CA ALA A 54 9.77 1.31 -4.71
C ALA A 54 11.10 1.51 -5.46
N ILE A 55 11.57 0.49 -6.18
CA ILE A 55 12.80 0.57 -7.00
C ILE A 55 12.65 1.63 -8.09
N ALA A 56 11.47 1.72 -8.71
CA ALA A 56 11.20 2.67 -9.78
C ALA A 56 10.91 4.10 -9.29
N GLY A 57 10.80 4.34 -7.97
CA GLY A 57 10.41 5.66 -7.44
C GLY A 57 8.98 6.06 -7.83
N THR A 58 8.08 5.09 -7.98
CA THR A 58 6.71 5.31 -8.47
C THR A 58 5.62 4.92 -7.47
N LEU A 59 5.97 4.82 -6.19
CA LEU A 59 5.00 4.49 -5.14
C LEU A 59 3.85 5.51 -5.09
N THR A 60 2.73 5.04 -4.54
CA THR A 60 1.66 5.91 -4.08
C THR A 60 1.77 6.03 -2.56
N PHE A 61 1.93 7.26 -2.07
CA PHE A 61 1.82 7.59 -0.64
C PHE A 61 0.40 8.02 -0.30
N ILE A 62 -0.16 7.46 0.76
CA ILE A 62 -1.50 7.80 1.27
C ILE A 62 -1.32 8.38 2.67
N VAL A 63 -1.39 9.71 2.79
CA VAL A 63 -0.88 10.41 3.97
C VAL A 63 -2.01 10.86 4.89
N GLY A 64 -1.92 10.51 6.18
CA GLY A 64 -2.68 11.08 7.28
C GLY A 64 -1.81 12.03 8.12
N GLY A 65 -2.36 13.18 8.50
CA GLY A 65 -1.70 14.20 9.33
C GLY A 65 -2.08 15.62 8.94
N SER A 66 -1.33 16.62 9.41
CA SER A 66 -1.60 18.03 9.09
C SER A 66 -1.09 18.43 7.71
N ASP A 67 -1.74 19.42 7.08
CA ASP A 67 -1.29 20.00 5.80
C ASP A 67 0.15 20.51 5.89
N ALA A 68 0.47 21.22 6.97
CA ALA A 68 1.80 21.78 7.19
C ALA A 68 2.89 20.70 7.28
N ALA A 69 2.60 19.57 7.95
CA ALA A 69 3.53 18.45 8.01
C ALA A 69 3.67 17.77 6.64
N LEU A 70 2.58 17.60 5.89
CA LEU A 70 2.62 17.02 4.55
C LEU A 70 3.44 17.87 3.59
N GLU A 71 3.29 19.20 3.59
CA GLU A 71 4.07 20.07 2.71
C GLU A 71 5.57 20.03 3.03
N ARG A 72 5.94 19.87 4.31
CA ARG A 72 7.33 19.60 4.71
C ARG A 72 7.83 18.23 4.23
N ALA A 73 6.96 17.22 4.18
CA ALA A 73 7.30 15.88 3.72
C ALA A 73 7.40 15.75 2.20
N ARG A 74 6.61 16.55 1.45
CA ARG A 74 6.40 16.41 0.00
C ARG A 74 7.70 16.31 -0.81
N PRO A 75 8.75 17.11 -0.57
CA PRO A 75 10.01 16.99 -1.31
C PRO A 75 10.68 15.62 -1.16
N PHE A 76 10.54 14.96 -0.01
CA PHE A 76 11.12 13.65 0.26
C PHE A 76 10.26 12.52 -0.30
N LEU A 77 8.93 12.62 -0.14
CA LEU A 77 7.99 11.63 -0.65
C LEU A 77 8.02 11.56 -2.19
N SER A 78 8.17 12.70 -2.86
CA SER A 78 8.20 12.78 -4.33
C SER A 78 9.44 12.13 -4.97
N VAL A 79 10.49 11.83 -4.19
CA VAL A 79 11.65 11.08 -4.70
C VAL A 79 11.32 9.59 -4.85
N MET A 80 10.46 9.06 -3.98
CA MET A 80 10.09 7.64 -3.93
C MET A 80 8.73 7.36 -4.57
N GLY A 81 7.92 8.39 -4.75
CA GLY A 81 6.52 8.27 -5.12
C GLY A 81 6.13 9.09 -6.35
N LYS A 82 5.27 8.50 -7.18
CA LYS A 82 4.61 9.18 -8.29
C LYS A 82 3.34 9.90 -7.84
N ASN A 83 2.64 9.35 -6.85
CA ASN A 83 1.39 9.91 -6.34
C ASN A 83 1.48 10.14 -4.84
N ILE A 84 1.01 11.29 -4.37
CA ILE A 84 0.95 11.63 -2.94
C ILE A 84 -0.45 12.17 -2.66
N PHE A 85 -1.25 11.41 -1.92
CA PHE A 85 -2.58 11.80 -1.50
C PHE A 85 -2.57 12.24 -0.05
N HIS A 86 -3.32 13.30 0.25
CA HIS A 86 -3.68 13.64 1.62
C HIS A 86 -5.05 13.03 1.93
N ALA A 87 -5.06 11.97 2.73
CA ALA A 87 -6.27 11.23 3.09
C ALA A 87 -7.05 11.91 4.22
N GLY A 88 -6.42 12.80 4.97
CA GLY A 88 -7.02 13.53 6.08
C GLY A 88 -6.08 13.62 7.28
N VAL A 89 -6.65 13.69 8.48
CA VAL A 89 -5.91 13.74 9.74
C VAL A 89 -5.20 12.42 10.06
N SER A 90 -4.40 12.39 11.12
CA SER A 90 -3.66 11.20 11.54
C SER A 90 -4.57 9.96 11.65
N GLY A 91 -4.10 8.83 11.12
CA GLY A 91 -4.83 7.57 10.99
C GLY A 91 -5.67 7.44 9.71
N ALA A 92 -5.95 8.53 9.00
CA ALA A 92 -6.70 8.47 7.74
C ALA A 92 -5.91 7.76 6.64
N GLY A 93 -4.58 7.92 6.60
CA GLY A 93 -3.71 7.23 5.65
C GLY A 93 -3.79 5.71 5.83
N GLN A 94 -3.67 5.24 7.08
CA GLN A 94 -3.86 3.83 7.43
C GLN A 94 -5.25 3.29 7.09
N THR A 95 -6.30 4.07 7.36
CA THR A 95 -7.68 3.68 7.05
C THR A 95 -7.90 3.54 5.55
N ALA A 96 -7.43 4.50 4.76
CA ALA A 96 -7.50 4.43 3.30
C ALA A 96 -6.68 3.25 2.75
N LYS A 97 -5.48 3.01 3.30
CA LYS A 97 -4.64 1.87 2.91
C LYS A 97 -5.31 0.52 3.18
N ILE A 98 -5.93 0.34 4.35
CA ILE A 98 -6.59 -0.93 4.68
C ILE A 98 -7.82 -1.15 3.81
N CYS A 99 -8.61 -0.11 3.49
CA CYS A 99 -9.70 -0.20 2.53
C CYS A 99 -9.21 -0.67 1.15
N ASN A 100 -8.13 -0.07 0.64
CA ASN A 100 -7.51 -0.49 -0.63
C ASN A 100 -7.07 -1.97 -0.59
N ASN A 101 -6.36 -2.38 0.45
CA ASN A 101 -5.84 -3.75 0.54
C ASN A 101 -6.94 -4.79 0.78
N MET A 102 -8.01 -4.44 1.50
CA MET A 102 -9.18 -5.30 1.65
C MET A 102 -9.86 -5.55 0.30
N LEU A 103 -10.08 -4.49 -0.48
CA LEU A 103 -10.65 -4.62 -1.82
C LEU A 103 -9.74 -5.44 -2.74
N LEU A 104 -8.43 -5.20 -2.71
CA LEU A 104 -7.44 -5.99 -3.44
C LEU A 104 -7.52 -7.48 -3.05
N GLY A 105 -7.63 -7.80 -1.76
CA GLY A 105 -7.76 -9.18 -1.30
C GLY A 105 -8.97 -9.88 -1.88
N ILE A 106 -10.14 -9.22 -1.87
CA ILE A 106 -11.38 -9.74 -2.48
C ILE A 106 -11.20 -9.95 -3.98
N GLN A 107 -10.66 -8.95 -4.67
CA GLN A 107 -10.42 -9.02 -6.12
C GLN A 107 -9.45 -10.15 -6.49
N MET A 108 -8.39 -10.35 -5.69
CA MET A 108 -7.41 -11.42 -5.90
C MET A 108 -8.04 -12.80 -5.77
N ILE A 109 -8.81 -13.03 -4.70
CA ILE A 109 -9.51 -14.30 -4.47
C ILE A 109 -10.50 -14.57 -5.61
N GLY A 110 -11.36 -13.59 -5.93
CA GLY A 110 -12.34 -13.74 -7.00
C GLY A 110 -11.71 -13.97 -8.38
N THR A 111 -10.57 -13.31 -8.66
CA THR A 111 -9.81 -13.53 -9.90
C THR A 111 -9.24 -14.94 -9.96
N ALA A 112 -8.63 -15.42 -8.88
CA ALA A 112 -8.07 -16.77 -8.83
C ALA A 112 -9.14 -17.85 -9.00
N GLU A 113 -10.29 -17.71 -8.32
CA GLU A 113 -11.42 -18.64 -8.44
C GLU A 113 -12.03 -18.63 -9.85
N ALA A 114 -12.22 -17.45 -10.45
CA ALA A 114 -12.76 -17.34 -11.81
C ALA A 114 -11.83 -17.99 -12.86
N LEU A 115 -10.52 -17.78 -12.73
CA LEU A 115 -9.53 -18.42 -13.60
C LEU A 115 -9.51 -19.94 -13.40
N ALA A 116 -9.50 -20.40 -12.16
CA ALA A 116 -9.53 -21.84 -11.84
C ALA A 116 -10.80 -22.52 -12.39
N LEU A 117 -11.97 -21.89 -12.26
CA LEU A 117 -13.21 -22.37 -12.85
C LEU A 117 -13.11 -22.49 -14.37
N GLY A 118 -12.60 -21.46 -15.04
CA GLY A 118 -12.43 -21.48 -16.49
C GLY A 118 -11.49 -22.58 -16.97
N VAL A 119 -10.36 -22.74 -16.30
CA VAL A 119 -9.39 -23.82 -16.61
C VAL A 119 -9.98 -25.19 -16.37
N ALA A 120 -10.72 -25.39 -15.28
CA ALA A 120 -11.42 -26.64 -14.99
C ALA A 120 -12.44 -27.01 -16.07
N ASN A 121 -12.89 -26.04 -16.88
CA ASN A 121 -13.80 -26.22 -18.01
C ASN A 121 -13.07 -26.10 -19.37
N GLY A 122 -11.74 -26.22 -19.39
CA GLY A 122 -10.94 -26.34 -20.61
C GLY A 122 -10.56 -25.01 -21.27
N LEU A 123 -10.73 -23.87 -20.61
CA LEU A 123 -10.29 -22.58 -21.13
C LEU A 123 -8.79 -22.37 -20.89
N ASP A 124 -8.10 -21.76 -21.87
CA ASP A 124 -6.76 -21.22 -21.67
C ASP A 124 -6.84 -20.01 -20.71
N PRO A 125 -6.10 -20.01 -19.59
CA PRO A 125 -6.13 -18.93 -18.61
C PRO A 125 -5.65 -17.58 -19.18
N LYS A 126 -4.81 -17.56 -20.21
CA LYS A 126 -4.40 -16.31 -20.91
C LYS A 126 -5.58 -15.73 -21.67
N VAL A 127 -6.23 -16.55 -22.49
CA VAL A 127 -7.41 -16.12 -23.27
C VAL A 127 -8.53 -15.66 -22.34
N LEU A 128 -8.79 -16.39 -21.26
CA LEU A 128 -9.79 -16.01 -20.28
C LEU A 128 -9.43 -14.70 -19.56
N SER A 129 -8.17 -14.50 -19.18
CA SER A 129 -7.70 -13.24 -18.62
C SER A 129 -7.89 -12.06 -19.58
N ASP A 130 -7.55 -12.24 -20.86
CA ASP A 130 -7.73 -11.22 -21.90
C ASP A 130 -9.20 -10.83 -22.10
N ILE A 131 -10.11 -11.80 -22.03
CA ILE A 131 -11.55 -11.56 -22.07
C ILE A 131 -11.99 -10.73 -20.87
N MET A 132 -11.59 -11.13 -19.65
CA MET A 132 -12.02 -10.45 -18.42
C MET A 132 -11.45 -9.03 -18.29
N VAL A 133 -10.20 -8.79 -18.72
CA VAL A 133 -9.60 -7.44 -18.75
C VAL A 133 -10.39 -6.49 -19.65
N LYS A 134 -11.03 -6.99 -20.71
CA LYS A 134 -11.85 -6.19 -21.65
C LYS A 134 -13.34 -6.15 -21.28
N SER A 135 -13.72 -6.77 -20.17
CA SER A 135 -15.10 -6.95 -19.73
C SER A 135 -15.33 -6.37 -18.34
N SER A 136 -16.54 -6.54 -17.79
CA SER A 136 -16.92 -6.00 -16.47
C SER A 136 -16.22 -6.67 -15.29
N GLY A 137 -15.57 -7.83 -15.49
CA GLY A 137 -14.75 -8.49 -14.46
C GLY A 137 -13.37 -7.84 -14.24
N ARG A 138 -13.01 -6.84 -15.05
CA ARG A 138 -11.70 -6.16 -15.01
C ARG A 138 -11.36 -5.65 -13.61
N ASN A 139 -10.13 -5.93 -13.17
CA ASN A 139 -9.60 -5.47 -11.89
C ASN A 139 -8.05 -5.45 -11.93
N TRP A 140 -7.44 -4.86 -10.90
CA TRP A 140 -5.98 -4.68 -10.82
C TRP A 140 -5.19 -5.99 -10.89
N SER A 141 -5.68 -7.06 -10.26
CA SER A 141 -5.01 -8.37 -10.27
C SER A 141 -4.92 -8.91 -11.69
N LEU A 142 -5.96 -8.75 -12.51
CA LEU A 142 -5.92 -9.16 -13.92
C LEU A 142 -4.97 -8.30 -14.76
N GLU A 143 -4.94 -6.99 -14.52
CA GLU A 143 -4.17 -6.03 -15.32
C GLU A 143 -2.67 -6.04 -15.03
N LEU A 144 -2.29 -6.24 -13.75
CA LEU A 144 -0.93 -5.97 -13.29
C LEU A 144 -0.33 -7.05 -12.37
N TYR A 145 -1.11 -8.05 -11.93
CA TYR A 145 -0.66 -9.00 -10.90
C TYR A 145 -1.37 -10.35 -10.97
N ASN A 146 -1.43 -10.94 -12.17
CA ASN A 146 -2.28 -12.11 -12.42
C ASN A 146 -1.88 -13.30 -11.52
N PRO A 147 -2.83 -13.95 -10.82
CA PRO A 147 -2.52 -15.01 -9.86
C PRO A 147 -2.24 -16.39 -10.49
N TYR A 148 -2.51 -16.55 -11.80
CA TYR A 148 -2.37 -17.83 -12.47
C TYR A 148 -0.99 -17.97 -13.15
N PRO A 149 -0.28 -19.10 -12.99
CA PRO A 149 1.07 -19.26 -13.52
C PRO A 149 1.16 -19.05 -15.03
N ASN A 150 2.24 -18.41 -15.46
CA ASN A 150 2.59 -18.17 -16.87
C ASN A 150 1.60 -17.30 -17.65
N VAL A 151 0.58 -16.69 -17.02
CA VAL A 151 -0.34 -15.77 -17.70
C VAL A 151 0.29 -14.41 -17.96
N MET A 152 1.03 -13.89 -16.97
CA MET A 152 1.70 -12.60 -17.03
C MET A 152 3.17 -12.77 -16.66
N ASP A 153 4.05 -12.09 -17.38
CA ASP A 153 5.48 -12.10 -17.05
C ASP A 153 5.76 -11.20 -15.84
N ASN A 154 6.86 -11.47 -15.12
CA ASN A 154 7.34 -10.65 -13.99
C ASN A 154 6.41 -10.52 -12.77
N VAL A 155 5.36 -11.33 -12.66
CA VAL A 155 4.55 -11.47 -11.43
C VAL A 155 4.96 -12.71 -10.64
N PRO A 156 4.70 -12.78 -9.31
CA PRO A 156 5.07 -13.95 -8.52
C PRO A 156 4.53 -15.27 -9.06
N ALA A 157 3.30 -15.30 -9.58
CA ALA A 157 2.70 -16.53 -10.10
C ALA A 157 3.52 -17.19 -11.22
N SER A 158 4.32 -16.43 -11.96
CA SER A 158 5.21 -16.92 -13.03
C SER A 158 6.65 -17.18 -12.55
N ARG A 159 6.90 -17.08 -11.24
CA ARG A 159 8.20 -17.32 -10.58
C ARG A 159 8.02 -18.16 -9.32
N ASP A 160 7.19 -19.21 -9.40
CA ASP A 160 6.86 -20.11 -8.29
C ASP A 160 6.40 -19.39 -7.01
N TYR A 161 5.62 -18.32 -7.19
CA TYR A 161 5.10 -17.47 -6.12
C TYR A 161 6.17 -16.77 -5.27
N SER A 162 7.38 -16.61 -5.80
CA SER A 162 8.43 -15.80 -5.17
C SER A 162 8.16 -14.29 -5.32
N GLY A 163 8.24 -13.58 -4.18
CA GLY A 163 8.02 -12.14 -4.04
C GLY A 163 9.27 -11.31 -4.31
#